data_AF-A0A016TC23-F1
#
_entry.id   AF-A0A016TC23-F1
#
_cell.length_a   1.000
_cell.length_b   1.000
_cell.length_c   1.000
_cell.angle_alpha   90.00
_cell.angle_beta   90.00
_cell.angle_gamma   90.00
#
_symmetry.space_group_name_H-M   'P 1'
#
loop_
_entity.id
_entity.type
_entity.pdbx_description
1 polymer ?
#
loop_
_entity_poly.entity_id
_entity_poly.type
_entity_poly.pdbx_seq_one_letter_code
_entity_poly.pdbx_strand_id
1 'polypeptide(L)'
;METSRGVRFESHTGDPEKDLAYERERRRVVDEDGVPTEVADYLDYFAQMIEKKDVPEIHNLYEQHFPDLTERFYRERMWPDEQTVESIVGSDNRLFIILYKELYYRQVYARNQRGPSLSHRFESFMNYQDLFSEILSSKEPVSLSLPNVWLWDIIDEFVYQFKCFLA
;
A
#
# COMPACT_ATOMS: atom_id res chain seq x y z
N MET A 1 -9.60 -11.08 45.05
CA MET A 1 -8.22 -10.54 45.11
C MET A 1 -7.55 -10.90 43.81
N GLU A 2 -7.52 -9.93 42.89
CA GLU A 2 -6.81 -9.99 41.62
C GLU A 2 -5.30 -9.87 41.86
N THR A 3 -4.50 -10.60 41.09
CA THR A 3 -3.11 -10.20 40.81
C THR A 3 -2.83 -10.43 39.34
N SER A 4 -2.94 -9.35 38.57
CA SER A 4 -2.44 -9.21 37.19
C SER A 4 -0.95 -9.54 37.13
N ARG A 5 -0.57 -10.48 36.26
CA ARG A 5 0.81 -10.60 35.77
C ARG A 5 0.93 -9.76 34.51
N GLY A 6 1.43 -8.54 34.65
CA GLY A 6 1.91 -7.74 33.53
C GLY A 6 3.16 -8.38 32.94
N VAL A 7 3.11 -8.74 31.66
CA VAL A 7 4.28 -9.13 30.88
C VAL A 7 5.04 -7.84 30.56
N ARG A 8 6.20 -7.66 31.18
CA ARG A 8 7.13 -6.56 30.90
C ARG A 8 7.84 -6.89 29.60
N PHE A 9 7.62 -6.08 28.55
CA PHE A 9 8.41 -6.13 27.32
C PHE A 9 9.83 -5.67 27.68
N GLU A 10 10.80 -6.58 27.72
CA GLU A 10 12.22 -6.24 27.88
C GLU A 10 12.81 -5.97 26.50
N SER A 11 13.09 -4.69 26.22
CA SER A 11 13.59 -4.20 24.92
C SER A 11 15.10 -3.93 24.89
N HIS A 12 15.89 -4.49 25.81
CA HIS A 12 17.32 -4.18 25.90
C HIS A 12 18.14 -5.43 26.16
N THR A 13 19.13 -5.68 25.30
CA THR A 13 20.01 -6.84 25.37
C THR A 13 21.10 -6.73 26.44
N GLY A 14 21.21 -5.57 27.10
CA GLY A 14 22.20 -5.31 28.16
C GLY A 14 23.62 -5.08 27.63
N ASP A 15 23.78 -5.08 26.31
CA ASP A 15 25.00 -4.76 25.58
C ASP A 15 24.83 -3.36 24.97
N PRO A 16 25.50 -2.32 25.52
CA PRO A 16 25.32 -0.94 25.09
C PRO A 16 25.61 -0.71 23.60
N GLU A 17 26.54 -1.45 23.01
CA GLU A 17 26.87 -1.28 21.59
C GLU A 17 25.77 -1.84 20.67
N LYS A 18 25.18 -2.98 21.05
CA LYS A 18 24.06 -3.57 20.29
C LYS A 18 22.78 -2.78 20.45
N ASP A 19 22.50 -2.28 21.65
CA ASP A 19 21.33 -1.45 21.89
C ASP A 19 21.46 -0.11 21.13
N LEU A 20 22.66 0.50 21.09
CA LEU A 20 22.94 1.69 20.27
C LEU A 20 22.87 1.41 18.76
N ALA A 21 23.34 0.24 18.31
CA ALA A 21 23.24 -0.16 16.91
C ALA A 21 21.77 -0.41 16.52
N TYR A 22 21.00 -1.08 17.38
CA TYR A 22 19.57 -1.29 17.20
C TYR A 22 18.79 0.02 17.18
N GLU A 23 19.07 0.94 18.10
CA GLU A 23 18.48 2.27 18.10
C GLU A 23 18.90 3.10 16.88
N ARG A 24 20.16 2.98 16.42
CA ARG A 24 20.64 3.67 15.22
C ARG A 24 20.03 3.10 13.94
N GLU A 25 19.88 1.78 13.86
CA GLU A 25 19.21 1.10 12.74
C GLU A 25 17.72 1.45 12.74
N ARG A 26 17.06 1.37 13.89
CA ARG A 26 15.64 1.73 14.07
C ARG A 26 15.39 3.21 13.80
N ARG A 27 16.30 4.10 14.21
CA ARG A 27 16.22 5.54 13.93
C ARG A 27 16.51 5.84 12.45
N ARG A 28 17.38 5.06 11.78
CA ARG A 28 17.57 5.14 10.32
C ARG A 28 16.33 4.70 9.55
N VAL A 29 15.68 3.62 9.97
CA VAL A 29 14.40 3.15 9.38
C VAL A 29 13.32 4.24 9.55
N VAL A 30 13.18 4.82 10.74
CA VAL A 30 12.18 5.88 11.00
C VAL A 30 12.48 7.19 10.26
N ASP A 31 13.76 7.55 10.06
CA ASP A 31 14.16 8.72 9.25
C ASP A 31 14.05 8.46 7.73
N GLU A 32 14.07 7.19 7.27
CA GLU A 32 13.84 6.81 5.87
C GLU A 32 12.34 6.86 5.48
N ASP A 33 11.44 6.65 6.43
CA ASP A 33 9.98 6.64 6.24
C ASP A 33 9.37 8.04 6.10
N GLY A 34 10.20 9.09 6.05
CA GLY A 34 9.76 10.44 5.70
C GLY A 34 9.15 10.48 4.30
N VAL A 35 7.82 10.38 4.22
CA VAL A 35 7.07 10.56 2.97
C VAL A 35 7.29 11.99 2.48
N PRO A 36 7.85 12.20 1.27
CA PRO A 36 8.00 13.54 0.73
C PRO A 36 6.65 14.26 0.68
N THR A 37 6.63 15.55 1.00
CA THR A 37 5.38 16.34 1.02
C THR A 37 4.61 16.21 -0.29
N GLU A 38 5.30 16.24 -1.44
CA GLU A 38 4.68 16.03 -2.75
C GLU A 38 3.95 14.69 -2.88
N VAL A 39 4.47 13.63 -2.25
CA VAL A 39 3.86 12.30 -2.26
C VAL A 39 2.67 12.26 -1.31
N ALA A 40 2.79 12.86 -0.11
CA ALA A 40 1.69 12.94 0.84
C ALA A 40 0.51 13.73 0.26
N ASP A 41 0.79 14.88 -0.34
CA ASP A 41 -0.20 15.73 -1.02
C ASP A 41 -0.85 14.98 -2.19
N TYR A 42 -0.07 14.23 -2.96
CA TYR A 42 -0.58 13.37 -4.04
C TYR A 42 -1.54 12.30 -3.51
N LEU A 43 -1.16 11.59 -2.44
CA LEU A 43 -1.97 10.51 -1.86
C LEU A 43 -3.30 11.04 -1.33
N ASP A 44 -3.27 12.15 -0.60
CA ASP A 44 -4.49 12.82 -0.10
C ASP A 44 -5.37 13.30 -1.26
N TYR A 45 -4.79 13.98 -2.25
CA TYR A 45 -5.54 14.45 -3.41
C TYR A 45 -6.15 13.30 -4.22
N PHE A 46 -5.42 12.20 -4.38
CA PHE A 46 -5.89 11.04 -5.11
C PHE A 46 -7.07 10.36 -4.40
N ALA A 47 -7.00 10.21 -3.07
CA ALA A 47 -8.13 9.72 -2.28
C ALA A 47 -9.37 10.59 -2.48
N GLN A 48 -9.23 11.92 -2.44
CA GLN A 48 -10.33 12.84 -2.68
C GLN A 48 -10.92 12.74 -4.09
N MET A 49 -10.11 12.52 -5.13
CA MET A 49 -10.61 12.38 -6.50
C MET A 49 -11.38 11.08 -6.69
N ILE A 50 -10.96 10.00 -6.03
CA ILE A 50 -11.70 8.72 -6.00
C ILE A 50 -13.05 8.89 -5.30
N GLU A 51 -13.09 9.59 -4.16
CA GLU A 51 -14.34 9.88 -3.45
C GLU A 51 -15.30 10.73 -4.30
N LYS A 52 -14.78 11.77 -4.96
CA LYS A 52 -15.54 12.66 -5.86
C LYS A 52 -15.92 12.01 -7.19
N LYS A 53 -15.34 10.85 -7.52
CA LYS A 53 -15.50 10.12 -8.79
C LYS A 53 -15.10 10.96 -10.01
N ASP A 54 -14.06 11.77 -9.88
CA ASP A 54 -13.51 12.56 -10.98
C ASP A 54 -12.67 11.66 -11.89
N VAL A 55 -13.33 10.89 -12.77
CA VAL A 55 -12.67 9.89 -13.62
C VAL A 55 -11.56 10.47 -14.51
N PRO A 56 -11.73 11.63 -15.17
CA PRO A 56 -10.64 12.27 -15.92
C PRO A 56 -9.41 12.56 -15.06
N GLU A 57 -9.60 13.07 -13.85
CA GLU A 57 -8.49 13.39 -12.97
C GLU A 57 -7.85 12.13 -12.38
N ILE A 58 -8.64 11.14 -11.99
CA ILE A 58 -8.14 9.82 -11.57
C ILE A 58 -7.27 9.20 -12.66
N HIS A 59 -7.69 9.28 -13.94
CA HIS A 59 -6.90 8.80 -15.06
C HIS A 59 -5.55 9.51 -15.14
N ASN A 60 -5.52 10.83 -14.97
CA ASN A 60 -4.29 11.62 -14.98
C ASN A 60 -3.36 11.29 -13.80
N LEU A 61 -3.94 11.08 -12.62
CA LEU A 61 -3.20 10.71 -11.41
C LEU A 61 -2.59 9.30 -11.52
N TYR A 62 -3.30 8.39 -12.17
CA TYR A 62 -2.85 7.02 -12.42
C TYR A 62 -1.80 6.92 -13.53
N GLU A 63 -2.05 7.49 -14.71
CA GLU A 63 -1.18 7.32 -15.90
C GLU A 63 0.05 8.24 -15.92
N GLN A 64 -0.03 9.41 -15.28
CA GLN A 64 1.04 10.42 -15.36
C GLN A 64 1.73 10.67 -14.02
N HIS A 65 0.96 10.97 -12.97
CA HIS A 65 1.53 11.41 -11.70
C HIS A 65 2.15 10.25 -10.92
N PHE A 66 1.46 9.11 -10.86
CA PHE A 66 1.99 7.93 -10.16
C PHE A 66 3.35 7.47 -10.74
N PRO A 67 3.52 7.32 -12.07
CA PRO A 67 4.82 7.00 -12.64
C PRO A 67 5.90 8.08 -12.41
N ASP A 68 5.54 9.37 -12.52
CA ASP A 68 6.49 10.47 -12.26
C ASP A 68 7.02 10.45 -10.82
N LEU A 69 6.13 10.36 -9.83
CA LEU A 69 6.50 10.29 -8.42
C LEU A 69 7.28 9.01 -8.11
N THR A 70 6.91 7.90 -8.73
CA THR A 70 7.64 6.63 -8.63
C THR A 70 9.08 6.81 -9.08
N GLU A 71 9.29 7.42 -10.23
CA GLU A 71 10.62 7.60 -10.82
C GLU A 71 11.48 8.59 -10.04
N ARG A 72 10.86 9.62 -9.45
CA ARG A 72 11.55 10.67 -8.68
C ARG A 72 11.90 10.25 -7.26
N PHE A 73 11.02 9.55 -6.56
CA PHE A 73 11.14 9.30 -5.11
C PHE A 73 11.27 7.81 -4.72
N TYR A 74 10.87 6.90 -5.61
CA TYR A 74 10.73 5.46 -5.31
C TYR A 74 11.40 4.56 -6.36
N ARG A 75 12.42 5.07 -7.08
CA ARG A 75 13.21 4.28 -8.04
C ARG A 75 14.05 3.20 -7.36
N GLU A 76 14.58 3.48 -6.17
CA GLU A 76 15.48 2.58 -5.42
C GLU A 76 14.85 2.02 -4.13
N ARG A 77 13.74 2.61 -3.68
CA ARG A 77 13.01 2.19 -2.47
C ARG A 77 11.53 1.92 -2.76
N MET A 78 10.81 1.34 -1.82
CA MET A 78 9.38 1.03 -1.99
C MET A 78 8.53 2.26 -1.67
N TRP A 79 7.33 2.33 -2.24
CA TRP A 79 6.31 3.28 -1.80
C TRP A 79 5.94 3.03 -0.31
N PRO A 80 5.36 4.02 0.38
CA PRO A 80 5.04 3.91 1.81
C PRO A 80 4.13 2.71 2.14
N ASP A 81 4.21 2.18 3.35
CA ASP A 81 3.31 1.10 3.76
C ASP A 81 1.87 1.61 4.00
N GLU A 82 0.94 0.65 4.14
CA GLU A 82 -0.48 0.90 4.39
C GLU A 82 -0.75 1.80 5.60
N GLN A 83 -0.07 1.60 6.73
CA GLN A 83 -0.30 2.38 7.95
C GLN A 83 0.13 3.83 7.76
N THR A 84 1.25 4.02 7.06
CA THR A 84 1.74 5.35 6.71
C THR A 84 0.74 6.08 5.79
N VAL A 85 0.21 5.40 4.76
CA VAL A 85 -0.80 6.01 3.87
C VAL A 85 -2.11 6.29 4.61
N GLU A 86 -2.60 5.37 5.45
CA GLU A 86 -3.79 5.58 6.29
C GLU A 86 -3.65 6.81 7.19
N SER A 87 -2.46 7.10 7.71
CA SER A 87 -2.22 8.29 8.53
C SER A 87 -2.31 9.60 7.73
N ILE A 88 -2.07 9.55 6.41
CA ILE A 88 -2.14 10.70 5.50
C ILE A 88 -3.58 10.94 5.06
N VAL A 89 -4.25 9.89 4.55
CA VAL A 89 -5.59 10.03 3.95
C VAL A 89 -6.73 9.88 4.96
N GLY A 90 -6.46 9.36 6.15
CA GLY A 90 -7.45 9.09 7.19
C GLY A 90 -8.01 7.67 7.13
N SER A 91 -8.39 7.14 8.31
CA SER A 91 -8.83 5.75 8.51
C SER A 91 -10.15 5.38 7.83
N ASP A 92 -10.96 6.36 7.45
CA ASP A 92 -12.26 6.12 6.81
C ASP A 92 -12.13 5.79 5.31
N ASN A 93 -10.93 5.97 4.73
CA ASN A 93 -10.64 5.80 3.31
C ASN A 93 -10.25 4.36 2.92
N ARG A 94 -10.91 3.36 3.50
CA ARG A 94 -10.61 1.93 3.28
C ARG A 94 -10.55 1.52 1.81
N LEU A 95 -11.50 2.00 0.99
CA LEU A 95 -11.52 1.68 -0.44
C LEU A 95 -10.28 2.23 -1.17
N PHE A 96 -9.86 3.44 -0.82
CA PHE A 96 -8.62 4.01 -1.36
C PHE A 96 -7.40 3.19 -0.96
N ILE A 97 -7.32 2.75 0.30
CA ILE A 97 -6.20 1.91 0.78
C ILE A 97 -6.09 0.61 -0.02
N ILE A 98 -7.22 -0.04 -0.33
CA ILE A 98 -7.22 -1.26 -1.15
C ILE A 98 -6.72 -0.97 -2.57
N LEU A 99 -7.16 0.14 -3.18
CA LEU A 99 -6.69 0.57 -4.51
C LEU A 99 -5.22 0.98 -4.50
N TYR A 100 -4.76 1.64 -3.44
CA TYR A 100 -3.36 1.99 -3.24
C TYR A 100 -2.49 0.74 -3.14
N LYS A 101 -2.90 -0.25 -2.35
CA LYS A 101 -2.19 -1.53 -2.20
C LYS A 101 -2.11 -2.27 -3.53
N GLU A 102 -3.15 -2.19 -4.37
CA GLU A 102 -3.12 -2.74 -5.73
C GLU A 102 -1.98 -2.11 -6.56
N LEU A 103 -1.87 -0.78 -6.58
CA LEU A 103 -0.77 -0.06 -7.26
C LEU A 103 0.61 -0.42 -6.68
N TYR A 104 0.70 -0.48 -5.35
CA TYR A 104 1.92 -0.86 -4.63
C TYR A 104 2.40 -2.24 -5.06
N TYR A 105 1.53 -3.26 -5.00
CA TYR A 105 1.89 -4.62 -5.38
C TYR A 105 2.26 -4.71 -6.86
N ARG A 106 1.52 -4.05 -7.75
CA ARG A 106 1.86 -3.99 -9.17
C ARG A 106 3.28 -3.47 -9.41
N GLN A 107 3.69 -2.43 -8.69
CA GLN A 107 5.07 -1.92 -8.76
C GLN A 107 6.08 -2.95 -8.23
N VAL A 108 5.75 -3.69 -7.17
CA VAL A 108 6.57 -4.80 -6.66
C VAL A 108 6.77 -5.88 -7.71
N TYR A 109 5.72 -6.24 -8.45
CA TYR A 109 5.78 -7.20 -9.55
C TYR A 109 6.64 -6.67 -10.71
N ALA A 110 6.49 -5.40 -11.09
CA ALA A 110 7.24 -4.79 -12.19
C ALA A 110 8.75 -4.67 -11.90
N ARG A 111 9.15 -4.43 -10.64
CA ARG A 111 10.56 -4.23 -10.26
C ARG A 111 11.33 -5.53 -10.09
N ASN A 112 10.68 -6.60 -9.64
CA ASN A 112 11.37 -7.84 -9.31
C ASN A 112 11.59 -8.72 -10.54
N GLN A 113 12.78 -8.66 -11.15
CA GLN A 113 13.16 -9.51 -12.28
C GLN A 113 13.08 -11.03 -11.98
N ARG A 114 13.10 -11.43 -10.70
CA ARG A 114 12.91 -12.81 -10.23
C ARG A 114 11.49 -13.12 -9.75
N GLY A 115 10.58 -12.16 -9.92
CA GLY A 115 9.23 -12.18 -9.37
C GLY A 115 9.19 -11.78 -7.89
N PRO A 116 8.01 -11.39 -7.38
CA PRO A 116 7.81 -11.04 -5.98
C PRO A 116 7.99 -12.25 -5.06
N SER A 117 8.34 -11.97 -3.80
CA SER A 117 8.41 -12.98 -2.73
C SER A 117 7.06 -13.69 -2.54
N LEU A 118 7.08 -14.88 -1.94
CA LEU A 118 5.86 -15.62 -1.64
C LEU A 118 4.91 -14.84 -0.74
N SER A 119 5.44 -14.06 0.22
CA SER A 119 4.63 -13.19 1.08
C SER A 119 3.90 -12.12 0.27
N HIS A 120 4.61 -11.39 -0.59
CA HIS A 120 3.99 -10.36 -1.44
C HIS A 120 2.96 -10.94 -2.41
N ARG A 121 3.17 -12.16 -2.93
CA ARG A 121 2.17 -12.85 -3.77
C ARG A 121 0.89 -13.11 -2.98
N PHE A 122 1.03 -13.62 -1.76
CA PHE A 122 -0.11 -13.90 -0.89
C PHE A 122 -0.84 -12.61 -0.50
N GLU A 123 -0.12 -11.59 -0.08
CA GLU A 123 -0.68 -10.30 0.34
C GLU A 123 -1.36 -9.56 -0.82
N SER A 124 -0.76 -9.58 -2.02
CA SER A 124 -1.36 -9.05 -3.25
C SER A 124 -2.68 -9.77 -3.59
N PHE A 125 -2.68 -11.10 -3.50
CA PHE A 125 -3.88 -11.88 -3.77
C PHE A 125 -5.00 -11.63 -2.75
N MET A 126 -4.64 -11.51 -1.47
CA MET A 126 -5.58 -11.11 -0.42
C MET A 126 -6.14 -9.71 -0.66
N ASN A 127 -5.33 -8.78 -1.16
CA ASN A 127 -5.80 -7.44 -1.53
C ASN A 127 -6.85 -7.47 -2.65
N TYR A 128 -6.68 -8.32 -3.66
CA TYR A 128 -7.73 -8.53 -4.68
C TYR A 128 -8.99 -9.15 -4.09
N GLN A 129 -8.86 -10.10 -3.16
CA GLN A 129 -10.01 -10.66 -2.45
C GLN A 129 -10.76 -9.55 -1.68
N ASP A 130 -10.04 -8.67 -1.00
CA ASP A 130 -10.63 -7.52 -0.29
C ASP A 130 -11.31 -6.56 -1.27
N LEU A 131 -10.67 -6.21 -2.38
CA LEU A 131 -11.25 -5.37 -3.43
C LEU A 131 -12.57 -5.94 -3.96
N PHE A 132 -12.59 -7.22 -4.34
CA PHE A 132 -13.80 -7.87 -4.83
C PHE A 132 -14.85 -8.03 -3.71
N SER A 133 -14.43 -8.24 -2.46
CA SER A 133 -15.35 -8.32 -1.34
C SER A 133 -16.04 -6.99 -1.08
N GLU A 134 -15.30 -5.88 -1.12
CA GLU A 134 -15.89 -4.53 -1.05
C GLU A 134 -16.85 -4.29 -2.21
N ILE A 135 -16.49 -4.77 -3.42
CA ILE A 135 -17.35 -4.58 -4.59
C ILE A 135 -18.64 -5.40 -4.48
N LEU A 136 -18.53 -6.68 -4.11
CA LEU A 136 -19.62 -7.66 -4.15
C LEU A 136 -20.51 -7.66 -2.91
N SER A 137 -20.02 -7.17 -1.76
CA SER A 137 -20.78 -7.13 -0.51
C SER A 137 -21.77 -5.97 -0.42
N SER A 138 -21.71 -5.03 -1.39
CA SER A 138 -22.60 -3.89 -1.46
C SER A 138 -24.01 -4.30 -1.93
N LYS A 139 -25.05 -3.85 -1.20
CA LYS A 139 -26.46 -4.12 -1.55
C LYS A 139 -26.95 -3.34 -2.78
N GLU A 140 -26.18 -2.34 -3.17
CA GLU A 140 -26.38 -1.46 -4.32
C GLU A 140 -25.06 -1.39 -5.09
N PRO A 141 -25.07 -1.08 -6.41
CA PRO A 141 -23.84 -0.91 -7.17
C PRO A 141 -22.87 0.02 -6.44
N VAL A 142 -21.64 -0.46 -6.25
CA VAL A 142 -20.59 0.28 -5.52
C VAL A 142 -20.48 1.68 -6.08
N SER A 143 -20.42 2.65 -5.18
CA SER A 143 -20.21 4.05 -5.48
C SER A 143 -18.75 4.31 -5.89
N LEU A 144 -18.24 3.61 -6.90
CA LEU A 144 -16.87 3.68 -7.40
C LEU A 144 -16.89 3.89 -8.92
N SER A 145 -16.08 4.82 -9.42
CA SER A 145 -15.92 5.05 -10.85
C SER A 145 -14.43 5.25 -11.15
N LEU A 146 -13.84 4.25 -11.80
CA LEU A 146 -12.44 4.24 -12.19
C LEU A 146 -12.30 4.37 -13.71
N PRO A 147 -11.15 4.85 -14.20
CA PRO A 147 -10.85 4.84 -15.62
C PRO A 147 -10.82 3.42 -16.18
N ASN A 148 -11.31 3.25 -17.41
CA ASN A 148 -11.34 1.94 -18.07
C ASN A 148 -9.96 1.27 -18.15
N VAL A 149 -8.90 2.05 -18.37
CA VAL A 149 -7.52 1.53 -18.43
C VAL A 149 -7.15 0.86 -17.12
N TRP A 150 -7.30 1.55 -15.98
CA TRP A 150 -6.98 1.00 -14.67
C TRP A 150 -7.86 -0.22 -14.31
N LEU A 151 -9.13 -0.22 -14.72
CA LEU A 151 -10.00 -1.40 -14.53
C LEU A 151 -9.49 -2.64 -15.28
N TRP A 152 -9.13 -2.50 -16.56
CA TRP A 152 -8.59 -3.62 -17.34
C TRP A 152 -7.32 -4.18 -16.72
N ASP A 153 -6.44 -3.27 -16.37
CA ASP A 153 -5.20 -3.50 -15.68
C ASP A 153 -5.36 -4.29 -14.38
N ILE A 154 -6.34 -3.94 -13.53
CA ILE A 154 -6.71 -4.69 -12.31
C ILE A 154 -7.13 -6.12 -12.65
N ILE A 155 -7.96 -6.29 -13.68
CA ILE A 155 -8.50 -7.60 -14.08
C ILE A 155 -7.43 -8.49 -14.68
N ASP A 156 -6.58 -7.94 -15.55
CA ASP A 156 -5.49 -8.67 -16.19
C ASP A 156 -4.47 -9.15 -15.17
N GLU A 157 -4.09 -8.29 -14.22
CA GLU A 157 -3.17 -8.66 -13.13
C GLU A 157 -3.80 -9.72 -12.20
N PHE A 158 -5.08 -9.57 -11.83
CA PHE A 158 -5.77 -10.60 -11.04
C PHE A 158 -5.78 -11.95 -11.76
N VAL A 159 -6.14 -11.99 -13.05
CA VAL A 159 -6.17 -13.23 -13.84
C VAL A 159 -4.77 -13.83 -13.97
N TYR A 160 -3.74 -13.00 -14.13
CA TYR A 160 -2.35 -13.43 -14.15
C TYR A 160 -1.96 -14.11 -12.82
N GLN A 161 -2.19 -13.45 -11.69
CA GLN A 161 -1.88 -14.00 -10.36
C GLN A 161 -2.68 -15.28 -10.09
N PHE A 162 -3.97 -15.29 -10.42
CA PHE A 162 -4.83 -16.46 -10.24
C PHE A 162 -4.32 -17.69 -11.02
N LYS A 163 -3.90 -17.50 -12.27
CA LYS A 163 -3.27 -18.57 -13.07
C LYS A 163 -1.97 -19.07 -12.43
N CYS A 164 -1.14 -18.16 -11.92
CA CYS A 164 0.09 -18.54 -11.23
C CYS A 164 -0.13 -19.33 -9.93
N PHE A 165 -1.24 -19.11 -9.22
CA PHE A 165 -1.58 -19.86 -8.01
C PHE A 165 -2.19 -21.25 -8.29
N LEU A 166 -2.81 -21.44 -9.46
CA LEU A 166 -3.40 -22.71 -9.87
C LEU A 166 -2.40 -23.67 -10.54
N ALA A 167 -1.26 -23.15 -11.03
CA ALA A 167 -0.21 -23.92 -11.69
C ALA A 167 0.76 -24.55 -10.67
#